data_AF-A0A564Z6D8-F1
#
_entry.id   AF-A0A564Z6D8-F1
#
_cell.length_a   1.000
_cell.length_b   1.000
_cell.length_c   1.000
_cell.angle_alpha   90.00
_cell.angle_beta   90.00
_cell.angle_gamma   90.00
#
_symmetry.space_group_name_H-M   'P 1'
#
loop_
_entity.id
_entity.type
_entity.pdbx_description
1 polymer ?
#
loop_
_entity_poly.entity_id
_entity_poly.type
_entity_poly.pdbx_seq_one_letter_code
_entity_poly.pdbx_strand_id
1 'polypeptide(L)'
;MRLLPVSDCPQVIAIVSYGAQERDELDVKEGDLMNVIVELPDAGWLKGVLPDGRAGWVPKNVCQQVEDPQARRQNMKNFLLSEEAQRAYQKRKQQEQLHGQSGNLFPRVHEVRRTCNKPDQYSDV
;
A
#
# COMPACT_ATOMS: atom_id res chain seq x y z
N MET A 1 -3.42 -25.73 -9.11
CA MET A 1 -2.69 -24.69 -8.35
C MET A 1 -3.61 -24.16 -7.27
N ARG A 2 -3.24 -24.24 -5.99
CA ARG A 2 -4.02 -23.63 -4.90
C ARG A 2 -3.70 -22.13 -4.89
N LEU A 3 -4.70 -21.29 -5.15
CA LEU A 3 -4.60 -19.87 -4.87
C LEU A 3 -4.64 -19.72 -3.35
N LEU A 4 -3.55 -19.25 -2.74
CA LEU A 4 -3.57 -18.93 -1.32
C LEU A 4 -4.58 -17.80 -1.10
N PRO A 5 -5.43 -17.87 -0.07
CA PRO A 5 -6.28 -16.74 0.28
C PRO A 5 -5.38 -15.54 0.54
N VAL A 6 -5.80 -14.36 0.08
CA VAL A 6 -5.05 -13.11 0.14
C VAL A 6 -4.59 -12.78 1.58
N SER A 7 -5.30 -13.30 2.59
CA SER A 7 -4.96 -13.17 4.01
C SER A 7 -3.67 -13.87 4.47
N ASP A 8 -3.18 -14.85 3.72
CA ASP A 8 -2.00 -15.67 4.09
C ASP A 8 -0.84 -15.51 3.10
N CYS A 9 -0.87 -14.48 2.27
CA CYS A 9 0.24 -14.18 1.37
C CYS A 9 1.52 -13.90 2.18
N PRO A 10 2.65 -14.58 1.93
CA PRO A 10 3.91 -14.25 2.59
C PRO A 10 4.30 -12.80 2.31
N GLN A 11 4.81 -12.12 3.33
CA GLN A 11 5.20 -10.72 3.24
C GLN A 11 6.63 -10.54 3.69
N VAL A 12 7.32 -9.60 3.06
CA VAL A 12 8.67 -9.20 3.41
C VAL A 12 8.75 -7.68 3.52
N ILE A 13 9.63 -7.19 4.38
CA ILE A 13 10.03 -5.79 4.44
C ILE A 13 11.47 -5.66 3.92
N ALA A 14 11.75 -4.66 3.10
CA ALA A 14 13.12 -4.36 2.71
C ALA A 14 13.87 -3.78 3.91
N ILE A 15 14.99 -4.39 4.27
CA ILE A 15 15.85 -3.95 5.40
C ILE A 15 17.00 -3.06 4.93
N VAL A 16 17.19 -2.95 3.62
CA VAL A 16 18.14 -2.03 2.98
C VAL A 16 17.57 -1.67 1.60
N SER A 17 17.91 -0.48 1.12
CA SER A 17 17.49 -0.05 -0.21
C SER A 17 18.24 -0.84 -1.30
N TYR A 18 17.52 -1.23 -2.34
CA TYR A 18 18.06 -1.94 -3.50
C TYR A 18 17.57 -1.27 -4.78
N GLY A 19 18.52 -0.85 -5.62
CA GLY A 19 18.24 -0.31 -6.94
C GLY A 19 18.28 -1.42 -7.98
N ALA A 20 17.23 -1.53 -8.79
CA ALA A 20 17.11 -2.50 -9.86
C ALA A 20 18.23 -2.33 -10.88
N GLN A 21 18.89 -3.43 -11.22
CA GLN A 21 19.96 -3.49 -12.21
C GLN A 21 19.45 -3.97 -13.58
N GLU A 22 18.44 -4.84 -13.56
CA GLU A 22 17.81 -5.40 -14.75
C GLU A 22 16.33 -5.01 -14.85
N ARG A 23 15.73 -5.17 -16.04
CA ARG A 23 14.36 -4.71 -16.32
C ARG A 23 13.26 -5.45 -15.55
N ASP A 24 13.54 -6.66 -15.09
CA ASP A 24 12.62 -7.50 -14.34
C ASP A 24 12.82 -7.39 -12.82
N GLU A 25 13.80 -6.62 -12.38
CA GLU A 25 14.07 -6.30 -10.98
C GLU A 25 13.22 -5.14 -10.47
N LEU A 26 13.08 -5.06 -9.14
CA LEU A 26 12.25 -4.07 -8.47
C LEU A 26 13.09 -3.14 -7.59
N ASP A 27 12.99 -1.84 -7.85
CA ASP A 27 13.52 -0.80 -6.98
C ASP A 27 12.74 -0.75 -5.66
N VAL A 28 13.46 -0.97 -4.55
CA VAL A 28 12.91 -0.94 -3.19
C VAL A 28 13.73 -0.03 -2.28
N LYS A 29 13.06 0.63 -1.35
CA LYS A 29 13.66 1.41 -0.27
C LYS A 29 13.57 0.65 1.03
N GLU A 30 14.51 0.92 1.94
CA GLU A 30 14.41 0.43 3.32
C GLU A 30 13.05 0.80 3.92
N GLY A 31 12.38 -0.19 4.50
CA GLY A 31 11.02 -0.07 5.05
C GLY A 31 9.88 -0.43 4.08
N ASP A 32 10.15 -0.61 2.79
CA ASP A 32 9.13 -1.00 1.83
C ASP A 32 8.59 -2.41 2.14
N LEU A 33 7.27 -2.51 2.28
CA LEU A 33 6.56 -3.76 2.53
C LEU A 33 6.07 -4.36 1.20
N MET A 34 6.40 -5.61 0.94
CA MET A 34 6.03 -6.34 -0.28
C MET A 34 5.27 -7.62 0.02
N ASN A 35 4.30 -7.94 -0.82
CA ASN A 35 3.70 -9.27 -0.89
C ASN A 35 4.57 -10.15 -1.81
N VAL A 36 4.93 -11.35 -1.36
CA VAL A 36 5.76 -12.29 -2.13
C VAL A 36 4.87 -13.10 -3.08
N ILE A 37 5.19 -13.07 -4.38
CA ILE A 37 4.50 -13.85 -5.41
C ILE A 37 5.21 -15.19 -5.63
N VAL A 38 6.54 -15.14 -5.74
CA VAL A 38 7.40 -16.27 -6.07
C VAL A 38 8.69 -16.14 -5.27
N GLU A 39 9.23 -17.25 -4.80
CA GLU A 39 10.55 -17.32 -4.20
C GLU A 39 11.37 -18.37 -4.96
N LEU A 40 12.64 -18.06 -5.22
CA LEU A 40 13.64 -18.96 -5.79
C LEU A 40 14.76 -19.14 -4.76
N PRO A 41 14.60 -20.04 -3.76
CA PRO A 41 15.54 -20.16 -2.65
C PRO A 41 16.97 -20.47 -3.09
N ASP A 42 17.13 -21.36 -4.08
CA ASP A 42 18.44 -21.78 -4.58
C ASP A 42 19.20 -20.66 -5.28
N ALA A 43 18.47 -19.70 -5.87
CA ALA A 43 19.04 -18.54 -6.53
C ALA A 43 19.20 -17.33 -5.58
N GLY A 44 18.54 -17.35 -4.42
CA GLY A 44 18.54 -16.24 -3.46
C GLY A 44 17.68 -15.05 -3.89
N TRP A 45 16.65 -15.26 -4.71
CA TRP A 45 15.78 -14.20 -5.23
C TRP A 45 14.32 -14.42 -4.83
N LEU A 46 13.58 -13.32 -4.66
CA LEU A 46 12.14 -13.33 -4.53
C LEU A 46 11.51 -12.33 -5.49
N LYS A 47 10.28 -12.59 -5.92
CA LYS A 47 9.47 -11.67 -6.70
C LYS A 47 8.40 -11.07 -5.80
N GLY A 48 8.46 -9.77 -5.60
CA GLY A 48 7.55 -9.01 -4.73
C GLY A 48 6.58 -8.12 -5.52
N VAL A 49 5.49 -7.70 -4.88
CA VAL A 49 4.62 -6.60 -5.32
C VAL A 49 4.50 -5.57 -4.21
N LEU A 50 4.71 -4.30 -4.56
CA LEU A 50 4.53 -3.15 -3.69
C LEU A 50 3.07 -2.66 -3.66
N PRO A 51 2.67 -1.88 -2.64
CA PRO A 51 1.34 -1.25 -2.56
C PRO A 51 0.98 -0.33 -3.73
N ASP A 52 1.97 0.16 -4.47
CA ASP A 52 1.76 0.99 -5.67
C ASP A 52 1.56 0.17 -6.95
N GLY A 53 1.56 -1.16 -6.85
CA GLY A 53 1.39 -2.09 -7.95
C GLY A 53 2.67 -2.43 -8.72
N ARG A 54 3.81 -1.81 -8.40
CA ARG A 54 5.10 -2.22 -8.99
C ARG A 54 5.47 -3.62 -8.52
N ALA A 55 6.03 -4.42 -9.43
CA ALA A 55 6.41 -5.80 -9.17
C ALA A 55 7.70 -6.17 -9.91
N GLY A 56 8.52 -7.01 -9.29
CA GLY A 56 9.78 -7.45 -9.87
C GLY A 56 10.62 -8.26 -8.88
N TRP A 57 11.80 -8.67 -9.32
CA TRP A 57 12.75 -9.45 -8.55
C TRP A 57 13.58 -8.59 -7.59
N VAL A 58 13.80 -9.12 -6.39
CA VAL A 58 14.61 -8.51 -5.35
C VAL A 58 15.50 -9.60 -4.71
N PRO A 59 16.77 -9.33 -4.40
CA PRO A 59 17.60 -10.26 -3.65
C PRO A 59 17.00 -10.56 -2.27
N LYS A 60 16.92 -11.83 -1.89
CA LYS A 60 16.31 -12.23 -0.60
C LYS A 60 17.08 -11.66 0.60
N ASN A 61 18.39 -11.46 0.48
CA ASN A 61 19.25 -10.94 1.56
C ASN A 61 19.00 -9.47 1.91
N VAL A 62 18.33 -8.70 1.04
CA VAL A 62 17.92 -7.31 1.35
C VAL A 62 16.52 -7.25 1.98
N CYS A 63 15.89 -8.40 2.23
CA CYS A 63 14.53 -8.51 2.75
C CYS A 63 14.49 -9.30 4.06
N GLN A 64 13.50 -8.99 4.89
CA GLN A 64 13.17 -9.74 6.10
C GLN A 64 11.70 -10.16 6.06
N GLN A 65 11.42 -11.42 6.41
CA GLN A 65 10.05 -11.94 6.45
C GLN A 65 9.25 -11.33 7.61
N VAL A 66 7.98 -11.02 7.34
CA VAL A 66 7.02 -10.62 8.37
C VAL A 66 6.47 -11.88 9.04
N GLU A 67 7.09 -12.27 10.14
CA GLU A 67 6.75 -13.51 10.86
C GLU A 67 5.42 -13.45 11.61
N ASP A 68 5.06 -12.29 12.16
CA ASP A 68 3.83 -12.13 12.93
C ASP A 68 2.58 -12.24 12.04
N PRO A 69 1.72 -13.27 12.23
CA PRO A 69 0.48 -13.40 11.46
C PRO A 69 -0.51 -12.26 11.70
N GLN A 70 -0.47 -11.59 12.86
CA GLN A 70 -1.32 -10.42 13.12
C GLN A 70 -0.85 -9.24 12.28
N ALA A 71 0.45 -8.94 12.29
CA ALA A 71 1.06 -7.95 11.40
C ALA A 71 0.73 -8.23 9.93
N ARG A 72 0.88 -9.47 9.45
CA ARG A 72 0.55 -9.81 8.04
C ARG A 72 -0.89 -9.51 7.67
N ARG A 73 -1.84 -9.89 8.53
CA ARG A 73 -3.28 -9.59 8.33
C ARG A 73 -3.55 -8.09 8.34
N GLN A 74 -2.95 -7.36 9.27
CA GLN A 74 -3.13 -5.91 9.36
C GLN A 74 -2.53 -5.19 8.14
N ASN A 75 -1.34 -5.60 7.71
CA ASN A 75 -0.69 -5.12 6.49
C ASN A 75 -1.58 -5.35 5.26
N MET A 76 -2.15 -6.54 5.12
CA MET A 76 -3.06 -6.84 4.02
C MET A 76 -4.32 -5.99 4.06
N LYS A 77 -4.88 -5.77 5.25
CA LYS A 77 -6.01 -4.85 5.43
C LYS A 77 -5.65 -3.42 5.01
N ASN A 78 -4.47 -2.93 5.39
CA ASN A 78 -3.98 -1.61 5.01
C ASN A 78 -3.77 -1.50 3.49
N PHE A 79 -3.21 -2.53 2.86
CA PHE A 79 -3.05 -2.61 1.42
C PHE A 79 -4.41 -2.51 0.70
N LEU A 80 -5.39 -3.34 1.08
CA LEU A 80 -6.72 -3.33 0.47
C LEU A 80 -7.43 -1.98 0.67
N LEU A 81 -7.32 -1.39 1.86
CA LEU A 81 -7.88 -0.07 2.13
C LEU A 81 -7.23 1.02 1.27
N SER A 82 -5.91 0.96 1.06
CA SER A 82 -5.20 1.91 0.20
C SER A 82 -5.62 1.77 -1.27
N GLU A 83 -5.82 0.55 -1.77
CA GLU A 83 -6.33 0.27 -3.10
C GLU A 83 -7.75 0.84 -3.30
N GLU A 84 -8.64 0.60 -2.34
CA GLU A 84 -10.00 1.15 -2.36
C GLU A 84 -10.00 2.68 -2.36
N ALA A 85 -9.16 3.29 -1.53
CA ALA A 85 -9.01 4.75 -1.45
C ALA A 85 -8.48 5.33 -2.77
N GLN A 86 -7.47 4.71 -3.39
CA GLN A 86 -6.93 5.14 -4.69
C GLN A 86 -7.99 5.03 -5.80
N ARG A 87 -8.74 3.93 -5.85
CA ARG A 87 -9.83 3.75 -6.84
C ARG A 87 -10.93 4.79 -6.66
N ALA A 88 -11.33 5.07 -5.42
CA ALA A 88 -12.31 6.12 -5.13
C ALA A 88 -11.81 7.51 -5.57
N TYR A 89 -10.53 7.81 -5.30
CA TYR A 89 -9.90 9.06 -5.74
C TYR A 89 -9.88 9.19 -7.27
N GLN A 90 -9.42 8.15 -7.98
CA GLN A 90 -9.35 8.14 -9.44
C GLN A 90 -10.74 8.30 -10.07
N LYS A 91 -11.73 7.55 -9.59
CA LYS A 91 -13.12 7.65 -10.06
C LYS A 91 -13.69 9.06 -9.88
N ARG A 92 -13.45 9.68 -8.73
CA ARG A 92 -13.90 11.05 -8.46
C ARG A 92 -13.21 12.07 -9.37
N LYS A 93 -11.90 11.94 -9.55
CA LYS A 93 -11.10 12.80 -10.46
C LYS A 93 -11.59 12.69 -11.90
N GLN A 94 -11.92 11.49 -12.36
CA GLN A 94 -12.49 11.27 -13.69
C GLN A 94 -13.88 11.91 -13.82
N GLN A 95 -14.72 11.83 -12.78
CA GLN A 95 -16.03 12.50 -12.77
C GLN A 95 -15.88 14.03 -12.87
N GLU A 96 -14.98 14.67 -12.13
CA GLU A 96 -14.77 16.13 -12.24
C GLU A 96 -14.35 16.56 -13.66
N GLN A 97 -13.44 15.81 -14.29
CA GLN A 97 -13.00 16.06 -15.66
C GLN A 97 -14.17 15.97 -16.67
N LEU A 98 -15.10 15.04 -16.44
CA LEU A 98 -16.29 14.86 -17.29
C LEU A 98 -17.35 15.93 -17.06
N HIS A 99 -17.59 16.34 -15.81
CA HIS A 99 -18.75 17.17 -15.45
C HIS A 99 -18.46 18.68 -15.49
N GLY A 100 -17.20 19.11 -15.62
CA GLY A 100 -16.75 20.44 -16.05
C GLY A 100 -17.12 21.66 -15.20
N GLN A 101 -18.29 21.71 -14.55
CA GLN A 101 -18.84 22.84 -13.83
C GLN A 101 -19.92 22.37 -12.84
N SER A 102 -19.53 21.83 -11.69
CA SER A 102 -20.38 21.93 -10.49
C SER A 102 -19.50 21.70 -9.27
N GLY A 103 -19.28 22.78 -8.50
CA GLY A 103 -18.61 22.85 -7.19
C GLY A 103 -17.50 21.84 -6.90
N ASN A 104 -16.23 22.30 -6.81
CA ASN A 104 -15.05 21.53 -6.38
C ASN A 104 -15.45 20.40 -5.41
N LEU A 105 -15.53 19.17 -5.93
CA LEU A 105 -16.07 18.08 -5.16
C LEU A 105 -15.08 17.72 -4.07
N PHE A 106 -13.77 17.85 -4.32
CA PHE A 106 -12.73 17.73 -3.29
C PHE A 106 -12.78 18.88 -2.27
N PRO A 107 -12.97 18.59 -0.96
CA PRO A 107 -12.79 19.59 0.08
C PRO A 107 -11.38 20.15 -0.02
N ARG A 108 -11.25 21.47 -0.07
CA ARG A 108 -9.91 22.05 -0.01
C ARG A 108 -9.32 21.74 1.37
N VAL A 109 -8.01 21.55 1.46
CA VAL A 109 -7.32 21.12 2.70
C VAL A 109 -7.67 22.01 3.92
N HIS A 110 -7.96 23.29 3.67
CA HIS A 110 -8.39 24.27 4.67
C HIS A 110 -9.87 24.19 5.09
N GLU A 111 -10.73 23.48 4.36
CA GLU A 111 -12.13 23.19 4.74
C GLU A 111 -12.20 21.99 5.69
N VAL A 112 -11.33 20.99 5.52
CA VAL A 112 -11.25 19.80 6.39
C VAL A 112 -10.86 20.18 7.83
N ARG A 113 -9.99 21.18 8.00
CA ARG A 113 -9.60 21.69 9.33
C ARG A 113 -10.76 22.31 10.11
N ARG A 114 -11.82 22.76 9.45
CA ARG A 114 -12.98 23.37 10.12
C ARG A 114 -13.96 22.34 10.67
N THR A 115 -13.99 21.12 10.12
CA THR A 115 -14.97 20.10 10.51
C THR A 115 -14.52 19.22 11.67
N CYS A 116 -13.23 19.22 12.02
CA CYS A 116 -12.68 18.42 13.13
C CYS A 116 -12.57 19.17 14.47
N ASN A 117 -12.80 20.49 14.52
CA ASN A 117 -12.93 21.20 15.79
C ASN A 117 -14.40 21.15 16.25
N LYS A 118 -14.79 20.07 16.92
CA LYS A 118 -15.88 20.17 17.90
C LYS A 118 -15.25 20.69 19.20
N PRO A 119 -15.66 21.84 19.75
CA PRO A 119 -15.39 22.11 21.15
C PRO A 119 -16.15 21.06 21.97
N ASP A 120 -15.43 20.34 22.82
CA ASP A 120 -16.02 19.52 23.87
C ASP A 120 -16.90 20.42 24.74
N GLN A 121 -18.21 20.41 24.49
CA GLN A 121 -19.18 20.90 25.45
C GLN A 121 -19.62 19.73 26.31
N TYR A 122 -18.79 19.41 27.31
CA TYR A 122 -19.30 18.86 28.56
C TYR A 122 -19.49 20.04 29.51
N SER A 123 -20.63 20.69 29.39
CA SER A 123 -21.16 21.55 30.45
C SER A 123 -22.29 20.77 31.10
N ASP A 124 -22.01 20.13 32.22
CA ASP A 124 -23.04 19.87 33.22
C ASP A 124 -22.48 20.31 34.58
N VAL A 125 -23.32 21.11 35.21
CA VAL A 125 -23.24 21.80 36.51
C VAL A 125 -23.00 20.88 37.70
#